data_AF-A0A117LV50-F1
#
_entry.id   AF-A0A117LV50-F1
#
_cell.length_a   1.000
_cell.length_b   1.000
_cell.length_c   1.000
_cell.angle_alpha   90.00
_cell.angle_beta   90.00
_cell.angle_gamma   90.00
#
_symmetry.space_group_name_H-M   'P 1'
#
loop_
_entity.id
_entity.type
_entity.pdbx_description
1 polymer ?
#
loop_
_entity_poly.entity_id
_entity_poly.type
_entity_poly.pdbx_seq_one_letter_code
_entity_poly.pdbx_strand_id
1 'polypeptide(L)'
;AGFEIAKQLTVSHFRVGFLKRRIPLKILTGLDALLQPTGALIQVSPSVFSKCIAVGDSGTAEEDHLFQCPVCGSLLPGGEMDQVCHECGRTWEYRDGIYDFRVDQK
;
A
#
# COMPACT_ATOMS: atom_id res chain seq x y z
N ALA A 1 -1.43 1.24 17.71
CA ALA A 1 -2.08 0.52 16.61
C ALA A 1 -2.18 -0.94 17.03
N GLY A 2 -3.37 -1.54 17.02
CA GLY A 2 -3.59 -2.93 17.46
C GLY A 2 -3.06 -3.93 16.43
N PHE A 3 -1.79 -3.83 16.08
CA PHE A 3 -1.13 -4.68 15.09
C PHE A 3 0.22 -5.13 15.60
N GLU A 4 0.51 -6.42 15.45
CA GLU A 4 1.83 -7.02 15.64
C GLU A 4 2.55 -7.12 14.30
N ILE A 5 3.82 -6.71 14.26
CA ILE A 5 4.66 -6.83 13.07
C ILE A 5 5.32 -8.20 13.07
N ALA A 6 4.79 -9.12 12.26
CA ALA A 6 5.29 -10.49 12.15
C ALA A 6 6.60 -10.59 11.33
N LYS A 7 6.81 -9.69 10.36
CA LYS A 7 8.01 -9.68 9.52
C LYS A 7 8.22 -8.32 8.86
N GLN A 8 9.48 -7.92 8.68
CA GLN A 8 9.83 -6.75 7.89
C GLN A 8 10.92 -7.08 6.89
N LEU A 9 10.81 -6.49 5.69
CA LEU A 9 11.78 -6.61 4.62
C LEU A 9 12.13 -5.20 4.11
N THR A 10 13.41 -4.91 4.01
CA THR A 10 13.90 -3.70 3.34
C THR A 10 14.12 -3.99 1.87
N VAL A 11 13.62 -3.15 0.97
CA VAL A 11 13.75 -3.35 -0.48
C VAL A 11 14.24 -2.10 -1.17
N SER A 12 14.72 -2.25 -2.40
CA SER A 12 15.18 -1.15 -3.25
C SER A 12 16.47 -0.46 -2.77
N HIS A 13 17.38 -1.20 -2.14
CA HIS A 13 18.69 -0.69 -1.69
C HIS A 13 19.53 -0.11 -2.83
N PHE A 14 19.39 -0.69 -4.03
CA PHE A 14 20.11 -0.25 -5.23
C PHE A 14 19.27 0.62 -6.16
N ARG A 15 18.35 1.44 -5.62
CA ARG A 15 17.56 2.42 -6.38
C ARG A 15 18.40 3.64 -6.78
N VAL A 16 19.54 3.39 -7.42
CA VAL A 16 20.49 4.42 -7.89
C VAL A 16 20.67 4.27 -9.39
N GLY A 17 20.36 5.32 -10.15
CA GLY A 17 20.39 5.28 -11.62
C GLY A 17 21.75 4.91 -12.21
N PHE A 18 22.84 5.27 -11.53
CA PHE A 18 24.21 4.90 -11.92
C PHE A 18 24.44 3.38 -11.92
N LEU A 19 24.03 2.68 -10.86
CA LEU A 19 24.22 1.24 -10.73
C LEU A 19 23.40 0.49 -11.79
N LYS A 20 22.17 0.92 -12.02
CA LYS A 20 21.29 0.32 -13.04
C LYS A 20 21.86 0.37 -14.46
N ARG A 21 22.70 1.37 -14.76
CA ARG A 21 23.36 1.50 -16.08
C ARG A 21 24.62 0.65 -16.22
N ARG A 22 25.21 0.20 -15.12
CA ARG A 22 26.53 -0.48 -15.10
C ARG A 22 26.46 -1.93 -14.67
N ILE A 23 25.43 -2.32 -13.94
CA ILE A 23 25.31 -3.65 -13.34
C ILE A 23 24.06 -4.34 -13.89
N PRO A 24 24.17 -5.59 -14.37
CA PRO A 24 23.02 -6.38 -14.81
C PRO A 24 21.94 -6.47 -13.73
N LEU A 25 20.67 -6.37 -14.17
CA LEU A 25 19.51 -6.36 -13.28
C LEU A 25 19.49 -7.55 -12.31
N LYS A 26 19.79 -8.76 -12.79
CA LYS A 26 19.77 -9.99 -11.98
C LYS A 26 20.71 -9.92 -10.77
N ILE A 27 21.87 -9.26 -10.93
CA ILE A 27 22.84 -9.08 -9.84
C ILE A 27 22.27 -8.11 -8.81
N LEU A 28 21.74 -6.97 -9.27
CA LEU A 28 21.14 -5.97 -8.38
C LEU A 28 19.96 -6.54 -7.58
N THR A 29 19.08 -7.31 -8.23
CA THR A 29 17.93 -7.94 -7.56
C THR A 29 18.38 -9.06 -6.62
N GLY A 30 19.42 -9.82 -6.97
CA GLY A 30 19.97 -10.85 -6.09
C GLY A 30 20.60 -10.28 -4.82
N LEU A 31 21.38 -9.20 -4.96
CA LEU A 31 21.94 -8.48 -3.82
C LEU A 31 20.84 -7.84 -2.96
N ASP A 32 19.80 -7.27 -3.59
CA ASP A 32 18.68 -6.71 -2.84
C ASP A 32 17.96 -7.79 -2.02
N ALA A 33 17.72 -8.97 -2.61
CA ALA A 33 17.11 -10.10 -1.92
C ALA A 33 17.94 -10.63 -0.75
N LEU A 34 19.27 -10.58 -0.85
CA LEU A 34 20.17 -10.95 0.26
C LEU A 34 20.09 -9.94 1.41
N LEU A 35 19.88 -8.65 1.12
CA LEU A 35 19.77 -7.59 2.11
C LEU A 35 18.38 -7.52 2.76
N GLN A 36 17.33 -7.95 2.08
CA GLN A 36 15.94 -7.89 2.55
C GLN A 36 15.72 -8.37 4.00
N PRO A 37 16.27 -9.52 4.45
CA PRO A 37 16.07 -10.00 5.82
C PRO A 37 16.67 -9.09 6.89
N THR A 38 17.62 -8.21 6.53
CA THR A 38 18.21 -7.25 7.47
C THR A 38 17.22 -6.17 7.91
N GLY A 39 16.08 -6.05 7.22
CA GLY A 39 15.03 -5.06 7.53
C GLY A 39 14.39 -5.19 8.92
N ALA A 40 14.53 -6.34 9.59
CA ALA A 40 14.12 -6.49 10.99
C ALA A 40 15.06 -5.74 11.97
N LEU A 41 16.29 -5.42 11.54
CA LEU A 41 17.32 -4.78 12.35
C LEU A 41 17.64 -3.36 11.87
N ILE A 42 17.73 -3.18 10.55
CA ILE A 42 18.21 -1.94 9.92
C ILE A 42 17.27 -1.62 8.74
N GLN A 43 16.52 -0.53 8.86
CA GLN A 43 15.52 -0.09 7.87
C GLN A 43 16.06 1.00 6.92
N VAL A 44 17.35 0.93 6.57
CA VAL A 44 17.99 1.92 5.69
C VAL A 44 17.76 1.55 4.23
N SER A 45 16.51 1.71 3.78
CA SER A 45 16.12 1.52 2.38
C SER A 45 15.00 2.48 1.98
N PRO A 46 14.85 2.81 0.68
CA PRO A 46 13.78 3.69 0.21
C PRO A 46 12.36 3.12 0.37
N SER A 47 12.24 1.82 0.65
CA SER A 47 10.96 1.12 0.74
C SER A 47 11.07 -0.05 1.72
N VAL A 48 10.05 -0.22 2.57
CA VAL A 48 9.97 -1.27 3.59
C VAL A 48 8.62 -1.97 3.47
N PHE A 49 8.63 -3.29 3.40
CA PHE A 49 7.43 -4.11 3.45
C PHE A 49 7.29 -4.74 4.82
N SER A 50 6.12 -4.60 5.43
CA SER A 50 5.82 -5.16 6.75
C SER A 50 4.62 -6.09 6.64
N LYS A 51 4.76 -7.30 7.20
CA LYS A 51 3.63 -8.19 7.46
C LYS A 51 3.09 -7.86 8.84
N CYS A 52 1.91 -7.29 8.90
CA CYS A 52 1.24 -6.94 10.15
C CYS A 52 0.04 -7.88 10.37
N ILE A 53 -0.19 -8.25 11.62
CA ILE A 53 -1.34 -9.05 12.07
C ILE A 53 -2.12 -8.19 13.06
N ALA A 54 -3.43 -8.03 12.85
CA ALA A 54 -4.27 -7.35 13.84
C ALA A 54 -4.30 -8.17 15.13
N VAL A 55 -4.09 -7.52 16.27
CA VAL A 55 -4.11 -8.14 17.60
C VAL A 55 -5.15 -7.46 18.48
N GLY A 56 -5.86 -8.26 19.26
CA GLY A 56 -6.99 -7.82 20.07
C GLY A 56 -8.33 -7.95 19.34
N ASP A 57 -9.37 -7.37 19.92
CA ASP A 57 -10.71 -7.36 19.35
C ASP A 57 -10.79 -6.28 18.26
N SER A 58 -10.41 -6.64 17.04
CA SER A 58 -10.62 -5.80 15.87
C SER A 58 -12.01 -6.08 15.32
N GLY A 59 -12.90 -5.10 15.36
CA GLY A 59 -14.22 -5.22 14.73
C GLY A 59 -14.06 -5.63 13.27
N THR A 60 -14.79 -6.66 12.86
CA THR A 60 -14.94 -6.99 11.44
C THR A 60 -15.72 -5.84 10.80
N ALA A 61 -15.15 -5.20 9.76
CA ALA A 61 -15.91 -4.25 8.98
C ALA A 61 -17.11 -4.98 8.37
N GLU A 62 -18.31 -4.41 8.52
CA GLU A 62 -19.47 -4.89 7.74
C GLU A 62 -19.12 -4.76 6.25
N GLU A 63 -19.47 -5.76 5.44
CA GLU A 63 -18.99 -5.92 4.06
C GLU A 63 -19.24 -4.67 3.18
N ASP A 64 -20.25 -3.88 3.53
CA ASP A 64 -20.66 -2.66 2.82
C ASP A 64 -19.90 -1.39 3.24
N HIS A 65 -18.99 -1.46 4.21
CA HIS A 65 -18.35 -0.29 4.83
C HIS A 65 -16.81 -0.29 4.70
N LEU A 66 -16.29 -0.92 3.65
CA LEU A 66 -14.85 -0.97 3.38
C LEU A 66 -14.27 0.36 2.88
N PHE A 67 -15.08 1.23 2.26
CA PHE A 67 -14.60 2.45 1.60
C PHE A 67 -15.13 3.73 2.25
N GLN A 68 -14.31 4.79 2.15
CA GLN A 68 -14.67 6.14 2.55
C GLN A 68 -14.28 7.12 1.44
N CYS A 69 -15.06 8.18 1.27
CA CYS A 69 -14.76 9.23 0.30
C CYS A 69 -13.47 9.96 0.70
N PRO A 70 -12.43 9.99 -0.15
CA PRO A 70 -11.18 10.70 0.13
C PRO A 70 -11.32 12.21 0.39
N VAL A 71 -12.42 12.83 -0.04
CA VAL A 71 -12.63 14.28 0.05
C VAL A 71 -13.33 14.67 1.36
N CYS A 72 -14.38 13.95 1.75
CA CYS A 72 -15.21 14.31 2.92
C CYS A 72 -15.23 13.26 4.03
N GLY A 73 -14.66 12.07 3.82
CA GLY A 73 -14.62 10.99 4.81
C GLY A 73 -15.93 10.22 4.99
N SER A 74 -16.99 10.53 4.24
CA SER A 74 -18.25 9.79 4.31
C SER A 74 -18.05 8.34 3.88
N LEU A 75 -18.83 7.41 4.44
CA LEU A 75 -18.84 6.02 3.98
C LEU A 75 -19.27 5.96 2.51
N LEU A 76 -18.62 5.08 1.77
CA LEU A 76 -19.01 4.70 0.41
C LEU A 76 -19.41 3.23 0.43
N PRO A 77 -20.46 2.84 -0.31
CA PRO A 77 -20.83 1.45 -0.38
C PRO A 77 -19.72 0.62 -1.06
N GLY A 78 -19.64 -0.66 -0.72
CA GLY A 78 -18.85 -1.64 -1.46
C GLY A 78 -19.44 -1.95 -2.84
N GLY A 79 -18.83 -2.90 -3.56
CA GLY A 79 -19.36 -3.43 -4.83
C GLY A 79 -18.31 -3.54 -5.94
N GLU A 80 -18.78 -3.53 -7.19
CA GLU A 80 -17.95 -3.56 -8.41
C GLU A 80 -18.46 -2.53 -9.43
N MET A 81 -18.62 -1.27 -9.00
CA MET A 81 -19.15 -0.18 -9.82
C MET A 81 -18.68 1.20 -9.37
N ASP A 82 -18.89 2.21 -10.23
CA ASP A 82 -18.61 3.60 -9.90
C ASP A 82 -19.35 4.02 -8.62
N GLN A 83 -18.65 4.77 -7.76
CA GLN A 83 -19.15 5.18 -6.46
C GLN A 83 -19.46 6.66 -6.46
N VAL A 84 -20.70 7.01 -6.15
CA VAL A 84 -21.11 8.41 -5.96
C VAL A 84 -21.20 8.69 -4.46
N CYS A 85 -20.40 9.63 -3.98
CA CYS A 85 -20.48 10.07 -2.59
C CYS A 85 -21.77 10.87 -2.38
N HIS A 86 -22.65 10.41 -1.49
CA HIS A 86 -23.90 11.10 -1.17
C HIS A 86 -23.69 12.43 -0.42
N GLU A 87 -22.57 12.61 0.27
CA GLU A 87 -22.30 13.82 1.06
C GLU A 87 -21.66 14.95 0.24
N CYS A 88 -20.71 14.64 -0.64
CA CYS A 88 -20.01 15.67 -1.44
C CYS A 88 -20.32 15.62 -2.95
N GLY A 89 -21.10 14.64 -3.40
CA GLY A 89 -21.51 14.48 -4.80
C GLY A 89 -20.39 14.03 -5.75
N ARG A 90 -19.19 13.75 -5.26
CA ARG A 90 -18.07 13.31 -6.11
C ARG A 90 -18.27 11.86 -6.55
N THR A 91 -17.99 11.61 -7.82
CA THR A 91 -17.97 10.27 -8.42
C THR A 91 -16.54 9.73 -8.45
N TRP A 92 -16.39 8.46 -8.12
CA TRP A 92 -15.15 7.69 -8.15
C TRP A 92 -15.34 6.51 -9.09
N GLU A 93 -14.45 6.37 -10.06
CA GLU A 93 -14.60 5.36 -11.10
C GLU A 93 -14.17 3.98 -10.60
N TYR A 94 -14.84 2.94 -11.09
CA TYR A 94 -14.43 1.55 -10.94
C TYR A 94 -14.07 0.98 -12.31
N ARG A 95 -12.80 0.63 -12.51
CA ARG A 95 -12.28 0.10 -13.77
C ARG A 95 -11.36 -1.08 -13.50
N ASP A 96 -11.55 -2.15 -14.26
CA ASP A 96 -10.70 -3.35 -14.23
C ASP A 96 -10.48 -3.93 -12.81
N GLY A 97 -11.51 -3.92 -11.97
CA GLY A 97 -11.40 -4.44 -10.59
C GLY A 97 -10.87 -3.44 -9.57
N ILE A 98 -10.63 -2.18 -9.96
CA ILE A 98 -9.92 -1.19 -9.16
C ILE A 98 -10.76 0.08 -9.04
N TYR A 99 -10.93 0.54 -7.81
CA TYR A 99 -11.47 1.86 -7.49
C TYR A 99 -10.44 2.96 -7.69
N ASP A 100 -10.79 4.00 -8.44
CA ASP A 100 -9.97 5.19 -8.62
C ASP A 100 -10.38 6.29 -7.62
N PHE A 101 -9.72 6.29 -6.47
CA PHE A 101 -9.89 7.28 -5.40
C PHE A 101 -8.87 8.44 -5.47
N ARG A 102 -8.30 8.71 -6.65
CA ARG A 102 -7.33 9.80 -6.80
C ARG A 102 -8.01 11.16 -6.66
N VAL A 103 -7.60 11.92 -5.65
CA VAL A 103 -7.91 13.34 -5.55
C VAL A 103 -6.96 14.14 -6.43
N ASP A 104 -7.49 14.97 -7.32
CA ASP A 104 -6.67 15.94 -8.03
C ASP A 104 -6.00 16.85 -7.00
N GLN A 105 -4.66 16.86 -6.98
CA GLN A 105 -3.92 17.83 -6.19
C GLN A 105 -4.07 19.19 -6.87
N LYS A 106 -4.79 20.11 -6.24
CA LYS A 106 -4.69 21.55 -6.55
C LYS A 106 -3.54 22.16 -5.76
#